data_AF-A0A520FQN4-F1
#
_entry.id   AF-A0A520FQN4-F1
#
_cell.length_a   1.000
_cell.length_b   1.000
_cell.length_c   1.000
_cell.angle_alpha   90.00
_cell.angle_beta   90.00
_cell.angle_gamma   90.00
#
_symmetry.space_group_name_H-M   'P 1'
#
loop_
_entity.id
_entity.type
_entity.pdbx_description
1 polymer ?
#
loop_
_entity_poly.entity_id
_entity_poly.type
_entity_poly.pdbx_seq_one_letter_code
_entity_poly.pdbx_strand_id
1 'polypeptide(L)' 'MTAFTATLPNLTAGTWAIDSVHSTVGFSVRHLMVSKVRGTFNDFTGA' A
#
# COMPACT_ATOMS: atom_id res chain seq x y z
N MET A 1 -3.44 11.90 19.86
CA MET A 1 -3.59 12.25 18.43
C MET A 1 -5.07 12.37 18.15
N THR A 2 -5.59 13.58 18.08
CA THR A 2 -6.99 13.86 17.73
C THR A 2 -7.13 13.75 16.22
N ALA A 3 -7.92 12.79 15.74
CA ALA A 3 -8.19 12.62 14.31
C ALA A 3 -9.28 13.60 13.87
N PHE A 4 -9.05 14.29 12.75
CA PHE A 4 -10.07 15.09 12.07
C PHE A 4 -10.73 14.21 11.01
N THR A 5 -12.02 13.91 11.18
CA THR A 5 -12.84 13.27 10.15
C THR A 5 -13.53 14.34 9.32
N ALA A 6 -13.04 14.56 8.10
CA ALA A 6 -13.72 15.38 7.11
C ALA A 6 -14.88 14.58 6.51
N THR A 7 -16.12 15.07 6.65
CA THR A 7 -17.27 14.53 5.91
C THR A 7 -17.39 15.27 4.58
N LEU A 8 -17.00 14.60 3.48
CA LEU A 8 -17.26 15.10 2.14
C LEU A 8 -18.71 14.76 1.77
N PRO A 9 -19.57 15.76 1.46
CA PRO A 9 -20.91 15.46 0.97
C PRO A 9 -20.78 14.65 -0.32
N ASN A 10 -21.63 13.63 -0.50
CA ASN A 10 -21.71 12.72 -1.67
C ASN A 10 -20.65 11.62 -1.86
N LEU A 11 -19.71 11.42 -0.93
CA LEU A 11 -18.86 10.22 -0.97
C LEU A 11 -19.58 9.02 -0.35
N THR A 12 -19.84 7.98 -1.14
CA THR A 12 -20.30 6.68 -0.64
C THR A 12 -19.10 5.79 -0.31
N ALA A 13 -19.13 5.10 0.83
CA ALA A 13 -18.15 4.05 1.10
C ALA A 13 -18.25 2.94 0.06
N GLY A 14 -17.11 2.39 -0.34
CA GLY A 14 -17.03 1.36 -1.38
C GLY A 14 -15.67 0.66 -1.40
N THR A 15 -15.59 -0.37 -2.23
CA THR A 15 -14.38 -1.14 -2.52
C THR A 15 -13.63 -0.46 -3.67
N TRP A 16 -12.30 -0.36 -3.56
CA TRP A 16 -11.47 0.37 -4.52
C TRP A 16 -10.48 -0.59 -5.17
N ALA A 17 -10.62 -0.79 -6.48
CA ALA A 17 -9.68 -1.61 -7.22
C ALA A 17 -8.27 -1.00 -7.15
N ILE A 18 -7.28 -1.86 -6.94
CA ILE A 18 -5.88 -1.45 -6.94
C ILE A 18 -5.44 -1.21 -8.39
N ASP A 19 -4.91 -0.02 -8.66
CA ASP A 19 -4.21 0.28 -9.90
C ASP A 19 -2.78 -0.24 -9.82
N SER A 20 -2.49 -1.34 -10.50
CA SER A 20 -1.20 -2.03 -10.45
C SER A 20 -0.07 -1.25 -11.15
N VAL A 21 -0.39 -0.36 -12.09
CA VAL A 21 0.62 0.45 -12.79
C VAL A 21 1.20 1.54 -11.88
N HIS A 22 0.40 2.01 -10.93
CA HIS A 22 0.75 3.11 -10.03
C HIS A 22 0.92 2.69 -8.56
N SER A 23 0.82 1.40 -8.27
CA SER A 23 1.02 0.84 -6.94
C SER A 23 2.29 -0.01 -6.90
N THR A 24 2.81 -0.29 -5.69
CA THR A 24 3.98 -1.17 -5.54
C THR A 24 3.87 -1.98 -4.26
N VAL A 25 4.04 -3.29 -4.38
CA VAL A 25 4.19 -4.20 -3.22
C VAL A 25 5.66 -4.50 -3.02
N GLY A 26 6.29 -3.77 -2.10
CA GLY A 26 7.71 -3.87 -1.78
C GLY A 26 7.98 -4.58 -0.45
N PHE A 27 9.12 -5.26 -0.35
CA PHE A 27 9.61 -5.84 0.90
C PHE A 27 11.09 -5.55 1.14
N SER A 28 11.49 -5.63 2.40
CA SER A 28 12.89 -5.52 2.82
C SER A 28 13.15 -6.50 3.97
N VAL A 29 14.16 -7.34 3.82
CA VAL A 29 14.61 -8.28 4.85
C VAL A 29 16.04 -7.95 5.25
N ARG A 30 16.29 -7.85 6.56
CA ARG A 30 17.64 -7.69 7.12
C ARG A 30 18.21 -9.06 7.43
N HIS A 31 19.48 -9.30 7.05
CA HIS A 31 20.18 -10.55 7.32
C HIS A 31 21.43 -10.29 8.17
N LEU A 32 21.45 -10.91 9.38
CA LEU A 32 22.53 -10.85 10.37
C LEU A 32 23.09 -9.45 10.64
N MET A 33 22.25 -8.41 10.60
CA MET A 33 22.61 -6.99 10.78
C MET A 33 23.52 -6.38 9.71
N VAL A 34 24.17 -7.18 8.86
CA VAL A 34 25.17 -6.75 7.89
C VAL A 34 24.53 -6.42 6.54
N SER A 35 23.61 -7.25 6.05
CA SER A 35 23.03 -7.06 4.71
C SER A 35 21.53 -6.83 4.74
N LYS A 36 21.03 -6.24 3.65
CA LYS A 36 19.61 -5.98 3.45
C LYS A 36 19.22 -6.35 2.03
N VAL A 37 18.29 -7.29 1.91
CA VAL A 37 17.65 -7.67 0.66
C VAL A 37 16.40 -6.83 0.49
N ARG A 38 16.23 -6.23 -0.69
CA ARG A 38 15.00 -5.52 -1.09
C ARG A 38 14.44 -6.21 -2.31
N GLY A 39 13.12 -6.28 -2.40
CA GLY A 39 12.44 -6.83 -3.56
C GLY A 39 11.04 -6.27 -3.71
N THR A 40 10.44 -6.55 -4.86
CA THR A 40 9.09 -6.14 -5.25
C THR A 40 8.37 -7.31 -5.90
N PHE A 41 7.04 -7.33 -5.77
CA PHE A 41 6.19 -8.14 -6.62
C PHE A 41 5.70 -7.27 -7.78
N ASN A 42 6.06 -7.66 -9.00
CA ASN A 42 5.77 -6.86 -10.21
C ASN A 42 4.39 -7.16 -10.80
N ASP A 43 3.80 -8.29 -10.47
CA ASP A 43 2.46 -8.69 -10.90
C ASP A 43 1.60 -8.92 -9.66
N PHE A 44 0.56 -8.09 -9.51
CA PHE A 44 -0.37 -8.12 -8.39
C PHE A 44 -1.71 -7.50 -8.78
N THR A 45 -2.77 -7.97 -8.13
CA THR A 45 -4.14 -7.47 -8.28
C THR A 45 -4.83 -7.44 -6.91
N GLY A 46 -5.91 -6.66 -6.77
CA GLY A 46 -6.71 -6.59 -5.55
C GLY A 46 -7.80 -5.53 -5.61
N ALA A 47 -8.69 -5.53 -4.61
CA ALA A 47 -9.81 -4.61 -4.45
C ALA A 47 -10.18 -4.45 -2.97
#